data_AF-A0A958KCC9-F1
#
_entry.id   AF-A0A958KCC9-F1
#
_cell.length_a   1.000
_cell.length_b   1.000
_cell.length_c   1.000
_cell.angle_alpha   90.00
_cell.angle_beta   90.00
_cell.angle_gamma   90.00
#
_symmetry.space_group_name_H-M   'P 1'
#
loop_
_entity.id
_entity.type
_entity.pdbx_description
1 polymer ?
#
loop_
_entity_poly.entity_id
_entity_poly.type
_entity_poly.pdbx_seq_one_letter_code
_entity_poly.pdbx_strand_id
1 'polypeptide(L)'
;KDITKAFVYSYQEQAEALFQNYLDHAEAYVNKKKFKDRNTGEELSPDEAFMKSIEEQIAIIGTASDGFRQEVIAYLWSISRKGEKITYESYEPLKEAIEKKLMASVRDVSRIITKARTRDEEQSKKYDRMVEQLIKNGYPASCVDTILKYAANNLWKD
;
A
#
# COMPACT_ATOMS: atom_id res chain seq x y z
N LYS A 1 -14.86 13.08 -14.26
CA LYS A 1 -13.44 12.83 -14.60
C LYS A 1 -12.51 13.09 -13.40
N ASP A 2 -13.03 13.66 -12.31
CA ASP A 2 -12.28 13.99 -11.09
C ASP A 2 -12.07 12.81 -10.14
N ILE A 3 -12.96 11.82 -10.14
CA ILE A 3 -12.84 10.64 -9.27
C ILE A 3 -11.60 9.83 -9.64
N THR A 4 -11.35 9.62 -10.94
CA THR A 4 -10.14 8.91 -11.41
C THR A 4 -8.89 9.69 -11.05
N LYS A 5 -8.90 11.02 -11.16
CA LYS A 5 -7.74 11.87 -10.84
C LYS A 5 -7.49 11.98 -9.32
N ALA A 6 -8.54 12.06 -8.51
CA ALA A 6 -8.46 12.01 -7.05
C ALA A 6 -8.02 10.63 -6.57
N PHE A 7 -8.43 9.56 -7.25
CA PHE A 7 -7.97 8.21 -6.99
C PHE A 7 -6.49 8.03 -7.34
N VAL A 8 -6.04 8.56 -8.49
CA VAL A 8 -4.62 8.56 -8.89
C VAL A 8 -3.76 9.39 -7.92
N TYR A 9 -4.25 10.53 -7.46
CA TYR A 9 -3.52 11.36 -6.49
C TYR A 9 -3.43 10.67 -5.12
N SER A 10 -4.54 10.09 -4.65
CA SER A 10 -4.58 9.26 -3.45
C SER A 10 -3.72 7.99 -3.61
N TYR A 11 -3.61 7.44 -4.81
CA TYR A 11 -2.77 6.28 -5.10
C TYR A 11 -1.29 6.63 -4.98
N GLN A 12 -0.86 7.76 -5.53
CA GLN A 12 0.53 8.20 -5.44
C GLN A 12 0.92 8.54 -4.00
N GLU A 13 0.04 9.18 -3.24
CA GLU A 13 0.25 9.45 -1.81
C GLU A 13 0.33 8.16 -0.99
N GLN A 14 -0.54 7.18 -1.27
CA GLN A 14 -0.48 5.86 -0.64
C GLN A 14 0.79 5.09 -1.01
N ALA A 15 1.23 5.17 -2.27
CA ALA A 15 2.45 4.54 -2.74
C ALA A 15 3.68 5.14 -2.04
N GLU A 16 3.74 6.47 -1.91
CA GLU A 16 4.82 7.16 -1.24
C GLU A 16 4.84 6.87 0.27
N ALA A 17 3.67 6.80 0.91
CA ALA A 17 3.57 6.40 2.32
C ALA A 17 4.03 4.95 2.55
N LEU A 18 3.63 4.01 1.68
CA LEU A 18 4.10 2.62 1.73
C LEU A 18 5.60 2.51 1.49
N PHE A 19 6.13 3.32 0.58
CA PHE A 19 7.55 3.38 0.26
C PHE A 19 8.37 3.87 1.45
N GLN A 20 7.99 5.00 2.06
CA GLN A 20 8.67 5.51 3.26
C GLN A 20 8.61 4.50 4.40
N ASN A 21 7.44 3.94 4.67
CA ASN A 21 7.29 2.96 5.75
C ASN A 21 8.16 1.71 5.52
N TYR A 22 8.25 1.24 4.28
CA TYR A 22 9.15 0.13 3.93
C TYR A 22 10.62 0.49 4.19
N LEU A 23 11.06 1.71 3.84
CA LEU A 23 12.43 2.15 4.08
C LEU A 23 12.76 2.22 5.57
N ASP A 24 11.85 2.76 6.39
CA ASP A 24 12.03 2.81 7.85
C ASP A 24 12.18 1.40 8.45
N HIS A 25 11.31 0.46 8.03
CA HIS A 25 11.41 -0.93 8.45
C HIS A 25 12.67 -1.64 7.94
N ALA A 26 13.07 -1.41 6.69
CA ALA A 26 14.26 -2.00 6.10
C ALA A 26 15.54 -1.49 6.78
N GLU A 27 15.60 -0.19 7.09
CA GLU A 27 16.72 0.42 7.81
C GLU A 27 16.83 -0.13 9.23
N ALA A 28 15.70 -0.25 9.94
CA ALA A 28 15.61 -0.84 11.26
C ALA A 28 16.09 -2.30 11.26
N TYR A 29 15.68 -3.08 10.25
CA TYR A 29 16.08 -4.47 10.08
C TYR A 29 17.59 -4.61 9.82
N VAL A 30 18.14 -3.85 8.87
CA VAL A 30 19.57 -3.91 8.52
C VAL A 30 20.45 -3.42 9.67
N ASN A 31 20.07 -2.34 10.35
CA ASN A 31 20.82 -1.80 11.48
C ASN A 31 20.58 -2.56 12.80
N LYS A 32 19.62 -3.50 12.83
CA LYS A 32 19.15 -4.19 14.05
C LYS A 32 18.79 -3.21 15.16
N LYS A 33 18.21 -2.07 14.79
CA LYS A 33 17.80 -1.00 15.70
C LYS A 33 16.28 -0.86 15.65
N LYS A 34 15.71 -0.45 16.76
CA LYS A 34 14.31 -0.02 16.79
C LYS A 34 14.22 1.34 16.12
N PHE A 35 13.17 1.55 15.35
CA PHE A 35 12.85 2.86 14.81
C PHE A 35 11.66 3.45 15.58
N LYS A 36 11.56 4.77 15.58
CA LYS A 36 10.51 5.47 16.28
C LYS A 36 9.37 5.76 15.31
N ASP A 37 8.19 5.22 15.59
CA ASP A 37 7.02 5.49 14.76
C ASP A 37 6.71 7.00 14.76
N ARG A 38 6.51 7.60 13.58
CA ARG A 38 6.23 9.04 13.47
C ARG A 38 4.86 9.43 14.03
N ASN A 39 3.92 8.49 14.11
CA ASN A 39 2.55 8.75 14.56
C ASN A 39 2.38 8.50 16.07
N THR A 40 2.96 7.42 16.60
CA THR A 40 2.82 7.07 18.03
C THR A 40 4.01 7.49 18.87
N GLY A 41 5.18 7.70 18.26
CA GLY A 41 6.41 8.00 18.98
C GLY A 41 6.97 6.79 19.74
N GLU A 42 6.44 5.59 19.52
CA GLU A 42 6.88 4.36 20.18
C GLU A 42 8.06 3.73 19.43
N GLU A 43 8.94 3.06 20.18
CA GLU A 43 10.03 2.28 19.60
C GLU A 43 9.48 0.95 19.06
N LEU A 44 9.32 0.88 17.74
CA LEU A 44 8.85 -0.31 17.05
C LEU A 44 10.02 -1.14 16.53
N SER A 45 9.87 -2.45 16.65
CA SER A 45 10.71 -3.42 15.96
C SER A 45 10.36 -3.43 14.46
N PRO A 46 11.32 -3.74 13.57
CA PRO A 46 11.02 -3.88 12.15
C PRO A 46 9.96 -4.96 11.91
N ASP A 47 8.92 -4.63 11.14
CA ASP A 47 7.87 -5.58 10.79
C ASP A 47 8.28 -6.37 9.55
N GLU A 48 8.87 -7.54 9.79
CA GLU A 48 9.30 -8.45 8.73
C GLU A 48 8.13 -8.99 7.91
N ALA A 49 6.95 -9.16 8.51
CA ALA A 49 5.77 -9.64 7.80
C ALA A 49 5.27 -8.57 6.81
N PHE A 50 5.28 -7.30 7.22
CA PHE A 50 4.96 -6.19 6.33
C PHE A 50 5.94 -6.09 5.15
N MET A 51 7.25 -6.09 5.41
CA MET A 51 8.27 -6.02 4.34
C MET A 51 8.12 -7.19 3.37
N LYS A 52 7.96 -8.41 3.91
CA LYS A 52 7.75 -9.62 3.12
C LYS A 52 6.51 -9.52 2.24
N SER A 53 5.40 -8.95 2.73
CA SER A 53 4.18 -8.77 1.93
C SER A 53 4.37 -7.90 0.69
N ILE A 54 5.34 -6.98 0.71
CA ILE A 54 5.73 -6.14 -0.43
C ILE A 54 6.70 -6.91 -1.33
N GLU A 55 7.76 -7.48 -0.76
CA GLU A 55 8.79 -8.24 -1.48
C GLU A 55 8.20 -9.45 -2.26
N GLU A 56 7.21 -10.13 -1.70
CA GLU A 56 6.51 -11.24 -2.34
C GLU A 56 5.78 -10.83 -3.62
N GLN A 57 5.41 -9.54 -3.79
CA GLN A 57 4.76 -9.06 -5.01
C GLN A 57 5.70 -9.08 -6.23
N ILE A 58 7.01 -9.01 -6.00
CA ILE A 58 8.05 -9.13 -7.02
C ILE A 58 8.75 -10.49 -6.97
N ALA A 59 8.10 -11.48 -6.33
CA ALA A 59 8.61 -12.84 -6.18
C ALA A 59 9.96 -12.93 -5.44
N ILE A 60 10.27 -11.97 -4.57
CA ILE A 60 11.42 -12.03 -3.68
C ILE A 60 11.02 -12.78 -2.41
N ILE A 61 11.57 -13.98 -2.23
CA ILE A 61 11.18 -14.89 -1.14
C ILE A 61 12.43 -15.49 -0.50
N GLY A 62 12.36 -15.77 0.81
CA GLY A 62 13.41 -16.47 1.53
C GLY A 62 14.69 -15.64 1.61
N THR A 63 15.84 -16.23 1.29
CA THR A 63 17.15 -15.58 1.41
C THR A 63 17.33 -14.39 0.46
N ALA A 64 16.54 -14.28 -0.61
CA ALA A 64 16.58 -13.14 -1.51
C ALA A 64 16.04 -11.85 -0.87
N SER A 65 15.15 -11.97 0.13
CA SER A 65 14.60 -10.81 0.84
C SER A 65 15.67 -10.03 1.60
N ASP A 66 16.59 -10.73 2.27
CA ASP A 66 17.67 -10.10 3.03
C ASP A 66 18.61 -9.30 2.10
N GLY A 67 18.99 -9.91 0.97
CA GLY A 67 19.79 -9.24 -0.05
C GLY A 67 19.09 -8.02 -0.65
N PHE A 68 17.79 -8.12 -0.91
CA PHE A 68 16.99 -7.01 -1.41
C PHE A 68 16.91 -5.84 -0.42
N ARG A 69 16.68 -6.12 0.87
CA ARG A 69 16.68 -5.09 1.92
C ARG A 69 18.03 -4.39 2.02
N GLN A 70 19.12 -5.15 1.98
CA GLN A 70 20.47 -4.58 2.00
C GLN A 70 20.76 -3.73 0.76
N GLU A 71 20.33 -4.16 -0.42
CA GLU A 71 20.51 -3.41 -1.67
C GLU A 71 19.72 -2.09 -1.64
N VAL A 72 18.45 -2.14 -1.20
CA VAL A 72 17.60 -0.94 -1.04
C VAL A 72 18.26 0.07 -0.11
N ILE A 73 18.75 -0.37 1.04
CA ILE A 73 19.43 0.51 2.00
C ILE A 73 20.75 1.03 1.42
N ALA A 74 21.56 0.20 0.77
CA ALA A 74 22.79 0.65 0.12
C ALA A 74 22.52 1.72 -0.97
N TYR A 75 21.44 1.55 -1.72
CA TYR A 75 20.96 2.53 -2.70
C TYR A 75 20.55 3.84 -2.02
N LEU A 76 19.79 3.76 -0.92
CA LEU A 76 19.39 4.90 -0.09
C LEU A 76 20.61 5.72 0.38
N TRP A 77 21.64 5.05 0.90
CA TRP A 77 22.90 5.69 1.33
C TRP A 77 23.64 6.33 0.16
N SER A 78 23.56 5.76 -1.05
CA SER A 78 24.17 6.33 -2.25
C SER A 78 23.51 7.66 -2.64
N ILE A 79 22.17 7.71 -2.64
CA ILE A 79 21.39 8.93 -2.94
C ILE A 79 21.58 9.98 -1.84
N SER A 80 21.51 9.57 -0.57
CA SER A 80 21.69 10.47 0.57
C SER A 80 23.06 11.17 0.55
N ARG A 81 24.12 10.44 0.18
CA ARG A 81 25.46 11.05 -0.02
C ARG A 81 25.54 12.04 -1.18
N LYS A 82 24.67 11.93 -2.18
CA LYS A 82 24.55 12.90 -3.28
C LYS A 82 23.69 14.12 -2.91
N GLY A 83 23.00 14.09 -1.76
CA GLY A 83 22.08 15.15 -1.33
C GLY A 83 20.78 15.20 -2.14
N GLU A 84 20.49 14.14 -2.90
CA GLU A 84 19.26 14.02 -3.68
C GLU A 84 18.10 13.55 -2.80
N LYS A 85 16.87 13.96 -3.15
CA LYS A 85 15.68 13.53 -2.43
C LYS A 85 15.30 12.13 -2.87
N ILE A 86 15.08 11.24 -1.89
CA ILE A 86 14.59 9.90 -2.16
C ILE A 86 13.07 10.01 -2.38
N THR A 87 12.64 9.66 -3.58
CA THR A 87 11.23 9.57 -3.95
C THR A 87 10.87 8.12 -4.27
N TYR A 88 9.58 7.81 -4.28
CA TYR A 88 9.11 6.47 -4.65
C TYR A 88 9.57 6.04 -6.06
N GLU A 89 9.90 6.99 -6.93
CA GLU A 89 10.41 6.76 -8.29
C GLU A 89 11.91 6.48 -8.34
N SER A 90 12.63 6.69 -7.24
CA SER A 90 14.07 6.53 -7.20
C SER A 90 14.51 5.07 -7.33
N TYR A 91 13.68 4.10 -6.92
CA TYR A 91 14.05 2.69 -6.97
C TYR A 91 12.95 1.84 -7.62
N GLU A 92 13.22 1.46 -8.87
CA GLU A 92 12.28 0.77 -9.77
C GLU A 92 11.75 -0.57 -9.23
N PRO A 93 12.58 -1.46 -8.63
CA PRO A 93 12.08 -2.72 -8.09
C PRO A 93 11.08 -2.56 -6.94
N LEU A 94 11.34 -1.64 -6.01
CA LEU A 94 10.42 -1.37 -4.89
C LEU A 94 9.16 -0.64 -5.36
N LYS A 95 9.31 0.27 -6.34
CA LYS A 95 8.16 0.89 -7.01
C LYS A 95 7.24 -0.17 -7.59
N GLU A 96 7.78 -1.11 -8.38
CA GLU A 96 6.98 -2.18 -8.98
C GLU A 96 6.29 -3.04 -7.92
N ALA A 97 6.99 -3.37 -6.82
CA ALA A 97 6.42 -4.13 -5.73
C ALA A 97 5.23 -3.43 -5.06
N ILE A 98 5.36 -2.12 -4.80
CA ILE A 98 4.31 -1.30 -4.20
C ILE A 98 3.13 -1.16 -5.16
N GLU A 99 3.38 -0.91 -6.44
CA GLU A 99 2.33 -0.81 -7.45
C GLU A 99 1.55 -2.12 -7.56
N LYS A 100 2.25 -3.26 -7.62
CA LYS A 100 1.61 -4.58 -7.61
C LYS A 100 0.80 -4.83 -6.34
N LYS A 101 1.32 -4.43 -5.17
CA LYS A 101 0.60 -4.55 -3.88
C LYS A 101 -0.69 -3.73 -3.86
N LEU A 102 -0.62 -2.48 -4.31
CA LEU A 102 -1.78 -1.60 -4.40
C LEU A 102 -2.80 -2.14 -5.40
N MET A 103 -2.35 -2.58 -6.59
CA MET A 103 -3.21 -3.23 -7.58
C MET A 103 -3.87 -4.51 -7.05
N ALA A 104 -3.14 -5.34 -6.31
CA ALA A 104 -3.70 -6.53 -5.67
C ALA A 104 -4.77 -6.17 -4.63
N SER A 105 -4.50 -5.16 -3.81
CA SER A 105 -5.45 -4.66 -2.80
C SER A 105 -6.71 -4.11 -3.44
N VAL A 106 -6.58 -3.33 -4.52
CA VAL A 106 -7.71 -2.81 -5.30
C VAL A 106 -8.51 -3.92 -5.97
N ARG A 107 -7.85 -4.97 -6.50
CA ARG A 107 -8.52 -6.19 -7.03
C ARG A 107 -9.34 -6.89 -5.95
N ASP A 108 -8.78 -7.02 -4.76
CA ASP A 108 -9.48 -7.67 -3.65
C ASP A 108 -10.73 -6.89 -3.25
N VAL A 109 -10.60 -5.57 -3.07
CA VAL A 109 -11.73 -4.65 -2.82
C VAL A 109 -12.80 -4.75 -3.92
N SER A 110 -12.40 -4.74 -5.18
CA SER A 110 -13.33 -4.91 -6.30
C SER A 110 -14.05 -6.26 -6.26
N ARG A 111 -13.35 -7.36 -5.94
CA ARG A 111 -13.96 -8.69 -5.78
C ARG A 111 -14.97 -8.74 -4.64
N ILE A 112 -14.66 -8.11 -3.50
CA ILE A 112 -15.55 -8.02 -2.32
C ILE A 112 -16.85 -7.29 -2.68
N ILE A 113 -16.74 -6.22 -3.47
CA ILE A 113 -17.90 -5.44 -3.92
C ILE A 113 -18.76 -6.26 -4.91
N THR A 114 -18.14 -6.93 -5.89
CA THR A 114 -18.86 -7.65 -6.96
C THR A 114 -19.42 -9.01 -6.50
N LYS A 115 -18.74 -9.75 -5.61
CA LYS A 115 -19.26 -11.01 -5.04
C LYS A 115 -20.14 -10.72 -3.81
N ALA A 116 -21.40 -10.35 -4.04
CA ALA A 116 -22.38 -10.14 -2.98
C ALA A 116 -22.87 -11.44 -2.29
N ARG A 117 -22.64 -12.62 -2.88
CA ARG A 117 -23.35 -13.88 -2.51
C ARG A 117 -22.62 -14.78 -1.52
N THR A 118 -21.32 -14.64 -1.37
CA THR A 118 -20.48 -15.40 -0.43
C THR A 118 -19.40 -14.47 0.09
N ARG A 119 -19.74 -13.71 1.14
CA ARG A 119 -18.79 -12.86 1.85
C ARG A 119 -18.45 -13.56 3.17
N ASP A 120 -17.17 -13.75 3.43
CA ASP A 120 -16.69 -14.08 4.77
C ASP A 120 -16.95 -12.91 5.74
N GLU A 121 -17.02 -13.18 7.05
CA GLU A 121 -17.31 -12.16 8.07
C GLU A 121 -16.35 -10.97 8.01
N GLU A 122 -15.07 -11.20 7.71
CA GLU A 122 -14.08 -10.14 7.58
C GLU A 122 -14.35 -9.25 6.34
N GLN A 123 -14.84 -9.86 5.27
CA GLN A 123 -15.16 -9.16 4.02
C GLN A 123 -16.45 -8.35 4.14
N SER A 124 -17.43 -8.83 4.90
CA SER A 124 -18.61 -8.03 5.25
C SER A 124 -18.20 -6.80 6.07
N LYS A 125 -17.41 -6.98 7.13
CA LYS A 125 -16.93 -5.87 7.98
C LYS A 125 -16.18 -4.80 7.18
N LYS A 126 -15.33 -5.20 6.22
CA LYS A 126 -14.63 -4.27 5.32
C LYS A 126 -15.61 -3.51 4.42
N TYR A 127 -16.59 -4.20 3.84
CA TYR A 127 -17.61 -3.56 3.00
C TYR A 127 -18.47 -2.58 3.82
N ASP A 128 -18.94 -2.97 5.00
CA ASP A 128 -19.72 -2.11 5.90
C ASP A 128 -18.94 -0.83 6.26
N ARG A 129 -17.65 -0.95 6.61
CA ARG A 129 -16.79 0.23 6.85
C ARG A 129 -16.69 1.16 5.64
N MET A 130 -16.61 0.62 4.42
CA MET A 130 -16.57 1.43 3.20
C MET A 130 -17.90 2.18 2.97
N VAL A 131 -19.01 1.51 3.25
CA VAL A 131 -20.35 2.12 3.18
C VAL A 131 -20.46 3.26 4.20
N GLU A 132 -20.04 3.04 5.45
CA GLU A 132 -20.04 4.07 6.50
C GLU A 132 -19.17 5.28 6.13
N GLN A 133 -17.97 5.05 5.56
CA GLN A 133 -17.09 6.14 5.11
C GLN A 133 -17.72 6.96 3.98
N LEU A 134 -18.38 6.31 3.02
CA LEU A 134 -19.08 7.02 1.95
C LEU A 134 -20.28 7.82 2.48
N ILE A 135 -21.03 7.28 3.44
CA ILE A 135 -22.11 8.03 4.10
C ILE A 135 -21.54 9.23 4.86
N LYS A 136 -20.42 9.05 5.58
CA LYS A 136 -19.72 10.13 6.29
C LYS A 136 -19.20 11.22 5.34
N ASN A 137 -18.80 10.84 4.13
CA ASN A 137 -18.41 11.77 3.07
C ASN A 137 -19.61 12.44 2.35
N GLY A 138 -20.84 12.21 2.82
CA GLY A 138 -22.04 12.89 2.34
C GLY A 138 -22.81 12.17 1.23
N TYR A 139 -22.45 10.91 0.90
CA TYR A 139 -23.18 10.13 -0.11
C TYR A 139 -24.43 9.45 0.50
N PRO A 140 -25.60 9.51 -0.16
CA PRO A 140 -26.82 8.88 0.33
C PRO A 140 -26.72 7.35 0.26
N ALA A 141 -27.12 6.65 1.33
CA ALA A 141 -26.99 5.19 1.48
C ALA A 141 -27.59 4.38 0.31
N SER A 142 -28.65 4.87 -0.31
CA SER A 142 -29.30 4.25 -1.48
C SER A 142 -28.43 4.27 -2.75
N CYS A 143 -27.49 5.20 -2.87
CA CYS A 143 -26.61 5.33 -4.03
C CYS A 143 -25.23 4.71 -3.78
N VAL A 144 -24.85 4.47 -2.53
CA VAL A 144 -23.54 3.94 -2.15
C VAL A 144 -23.27 2.58 -2.80
N ASP A 145 -24.23 1.65 -2.78
CA ASP A 145 -24.08 0.33 -3.40
C ASP A 145 -23.85 0.45 -4.93
N THR A 146 -24.61 1.31 -5.60
CA THR A 146 -24.46 1.57 -7.04
C THR A 146 -23.12 2.22 -7.37
N ILE A 147 -22.66 3.19 -6.56
CA ILE A 147 -21.37 3.87 -6.72
C ILE A 147 -20.23 2.89 -6.51
N LEU A 148 -20.29 2.06 -5.47
CA LEU A 148 -19.28 1.04 -5.19
C LEU A 148 -19.21 0.02 -6.34
N LYS A 149 -20.35 -0.49 -6.80
CA LYS A 149 -20.42 -1.39 -7.96
C LYS A 149 -19.91 -0.74 -9.23
N TYR A 150 -20.23 0.54 -9.46
CA TYR A 150 -19.75 1.27 -10.63
C TYR A 150 -18.25 1.52 -10.56
N ALA A 151 -17.72 1.94 -9.42
CA ALA A 151 -16.29 2.10 -9.18
C ALA A 151 -15.55 0.77 -9.37
N ALA A 152 -16.02 -0.30 -8.74
CA ALA A 152 -15.42 -1.64 -8.86
C ALA A 152 -15.39 -2.15 -10.30
N ASN A 153 -16.41 -1.87 -11.12
CA ASN A 153 -16.45 -2.30 -12.52
C ASN A 153 -15.68 -1.37 -13.48
N ASN A 154 -15.50 -0.08 -13.15
CA ASN A 154 -14.82 0.88 -14.01
C ASN A 154 -13.36 1.15 -13.62
N LEU A 155 -12.91 0.74 -12.43
CA LEU A 155 -11.51 0.88 -11.99
C LEU A 155 -10.51 0.09 -12.87
N TRP A 156 -10.99 -0.86 -13.66
CA TRP A 156 -10.18 -1.76 -14.49
C TRP A 156 -10.25 -1.47 -15.98
N LYS A 157 -11.02 -0.46 -16.39
CA LYS A 157 -11.36 -0.24 -17.81
C LYS A 157 -10.51 0.81 -18.52
N ASP A 158 -9.42 1.26 -17.92
CA ASP A 158 -8.40 2.09 -18.56
C ASP A 158 -7.02 1.49 -18.32
#